data_AF-A0A940C9J7-F1
#
_entry.id   AF-A0A940C9J7-F1
#
_cell.length_a   1.000
_cell.length_b   1.000
_cell.length_c   1.000
_cell.angle_alpha   90.00
_cell.angle_beta   90.00
_cell.angle_gamma   90.00
#
_symmetry.space_group_name_H-M   'P 1'
#
loop_
_entity.id
_entity.type
_entity.pdbx_description
1 polymer ?
#
loop_
_entity_poly.entity_id
_entity_poly.type
_entity_poly.pdbx_seq_one_letter_code
_entity_poly.pdbx_strand_id
1 'polypeptide(L)'
;MRSNELILYRDFKHKNILDLASLIMSGNDAEAKEHMTAFTGDLVELAASHGYTGNLWQAYLTYLIANNENAFSRSCEMTGMPKGTIGKAALHDLSIFRQMFGTDIREFDRISGTDLAALLTDYTGEHDRTRIFNKRIRDSILGLRDELAGALSDEEFAEKVASFYAHFGVGKFGLHKAFRVEHGDAGVQIVPITNILHVYLEDLVGYESAKKRLVDNTEAFLAGRPCNNCLLFGDAGTGKSSSI
;
A
#
# COMPACT_ATOMS: atom_id res chain seq x y z
N MET A 1 17.32 0.32 16.01
CA MET A 1 16.06 -0.41 15.72
C MET A 1 16.36 -1.87 15.41
N ARG A 2 15.46 -2.83 15.70
CA ARG A 2 15.67 -4.29 15.52
C ARG A 2 15.33 -4.80 14.11
N SER A 3 15.46 -3.96 13.08
CA SER A 3 15.08 -4.29 11.69
C SER A 3 15.89 -5.45 11.08
N ASN A 4 17.10 -5.73 11.59
CA ASN A 4 17.95 -6.84 11.15
C ASN A 4 17.50 -8.22 11.65
N GLU A 5 16.50 -8.28 12.55
CA GLU A 5 16.01 -9.52 13.14
C GLU A 5 14.81 -10.12 12.38
N LEU A 6 14.37 -9.46 11.31
CA LEU A 6 13.21 -9.89 10.52
C LEU A 6 13.51 -11.20 9.75
N ILE A 7 12.61 -12.17 9.87
CA ILE A 7 12.72 -13.52 9.29
C ILE A 7 12.07 -13.58 7.90
N LEU A 8 10.84 -13.11 7.79
CA LEU A 8 9.99 -13.16 6.60
C LEU A 8 10.01 -11.84 5.83
N TYR A 9 9.90 -10.71 6.54
CA TYR A 9 9.82 -9.39 5.93
C TYR A 9 11.22 -8.87 5.60
N ARG A 10 11.70 -9.21 4.41
CA ARG A 10 13.04 -8.86 3.91
C ARG A 10 12.97 -8.22 2.52
N ASP A 11 14.12 -7.77 2.02
CA ASP A 11 14.30 -7.25 0.65
C ASP A 11 13.38 -6.07 0.31
N PHE A 12 13.33 -5.09 1.22
CA PHE A 12 12.48 -3.91 1.08
C PHE A 12 12.93 -2.96 -0.02
N LYS A 13 11.95 -2.44 -0.77
CA LYS A 13 12.13 -1.18 -1.50
C LYS A 13 12.20 -0.03 -0.50
N HIS A 14 13.05 0.95 -0.79
CA HIS A 14 13.31 2.09 0.10
C HIS A 14 13.84 1.66 1.49
N LYS A 15 14.62 0.58 1.57
CA LYS A 15 15.23 0.10 2.83
C LYS A 15 16.10 1.17 3.50
N ASN A 16 16.69 2.08 2.73
CA ASN A 16 17.47 3.22 3.22
C ASN A 16 16.76 4.01 4.32
N ILE A 17 15.44 4.18 4.26
CA ILE A 17 14.68 4.90 5.29
C ILE A 17 14.71 4.16 6.64
N LEU A 18 14.56 2.82 6.64
CA LEU A 18 14.73 1.99 7.84
C LEU A 18 16.16 2.03 8.38
N ASP A 19 17.13 2.02 7.47
CA ASP A 19 18.55 2.07 7.84
C ASP A 19 18.89 3.42 8.48
N LEU A 20 18.41 4.54 7.92
CA LEU A 20 18.53 5.88 8.49
C LEU A 20 17.86 5.99 9.87
N ALA A 21 16.63 5.48 10.03
CA ALA A 21 15.96 5.44 11.33
C ALA A 21 16.80 4.68 12.37
N SER A 22 17.42 3.57 11.95
CA SER A 22 18.30 2.78 12.83
C SER A 22 19.57 3.53 13.21
N LEU A 23 20.19 4.23 12.24
CA LEU A 23 21.39 5.04 12.44
C LEU A 23 21.13 6.24 13.36
N ILE A 24 19.99 6.93 13.21
CA ILE A 24 19.58 8.01 14.12
C ILE A 24 19.51 7.49 15.54
N MET A 25 18.86 6.35 15.77
CA MET A 25 18.70 5.77 17.12
C MET A 25 20.02 5.32 17.77
N SER A 26 21.04 4.99 16.96
CA SER A 26 22.35 4.54 17.46
C SER A 26 23.44 5.61 17.42
N GLY A 27 23.17 6.74 16.75
CA GLY A 27 24.14 7.77 16.43
C GLY A 27 24.41 8.73 17.58
N ASN A 28 25.47 9.53 17.42
CA ASN A 28 25.76 10.70 18.24
C ASN A 28 25.38 11.98 17.46
N ASP A 29 25.21 13.10 18.18
CA ASP A 29 24.51 14.32 17.73
C ASP A 29 24.74 14.73 16.27
N ALA A 30 26.00 14.89 15.83
CA ALA A 30 26.32 15.44 14.51
C ALA A 30 25.94 14.49 13.36
N GLU A 31 26.23 13.19 13.49
CA GLU A 31 25.86 12.17 12.50
C GLU A 31 24.35 11.94 12.51
N ALA A 32 23.73 11.91 13.70
CA ALA A 32 22.28 11.76 13.84
C ALA A 32 21.51 12.91 13.17
N LYS A 33 22.05 14.13 13.19
CA LYS A 33 21.48 15.29 12.49
C LYS A 33 21.44 15.13 10.97
N GLU A 34 22.54 14.66 10.38
CA GLU A 34 22.60 14.40 8.94
C GLU A 34 21.63 13.29 8.56
N HIS A 35 21.61 12.20 9.32
CA HIS A 35 20.69 11.09 9.09
C HIS A 35 19.22 11.49 9.24
N MET A 36 18.89 12.33 10.22
CA MET A 36 17.52 12.85 10.40
C MET A 36 17.07 13.73 9.22
N THR A 37 17.99 14.53 8.68
CA THR A 37 17.69 15.36 7.49
C THR A 37 17.40 14.48 6.28
N ALA A 38 18.23 13.47 6.02
CA ALA A 38 18.02 12.51 4.94
C ALA A 38 16.73 11.68 5.13
N PHE A 39 16.49 11.19 6.35
CA PHE A 39 15.30 10.44 6.72
C PHE A 39 14.01 11.22 6.45
N THR A 40 14.01 12.50 6.84
CA THR A 40 12.88 13.41 6.61
C THR A 40 12.66 13.63 5.12
N GLY A 41 13.71 13.91 4.35
CA GLY A 41 13.63 14.11 2.90
C GLY A 41 13.08 12.88 2.17
N ASP A 42 13.58 11.69 2.49
CA ASP A 42 13.17 10.44 1.85
C ASP A 42 11.71 10.09 2.17
N LEU A 43 11.24 10.33 3.41
CA LEU A 43 9.84 10.15 3.77
C LEU A 43 8.91 11.13 3.04
N VAL A 44 9.31 12.39 2.93
CA VAL A 44 8.53 13.41 2.21
C VAL A 44 8.44 13.09 0.72
N GLU A 45 9.53 12.67 0.08
CA GLU A 45 9.54 12.26 -1.33
C GLU A 45 8.66 11.01 -1.57
N LEU A 46 8.74 10.04 -0.64
CA LEU A 46 7.85 8.88 -0.68
C LEU A 46 6.39 9.29 -0.54
N ALA A 47 6.08 10.18 0.40
CA ALA A 47 4.73 10.68 0.62
C ALA A 47 4.19 11.43 -0.60
N ALA A 48 4.98 12.33 -1.21
CA ALA A 48 4.61 13.07 -2.40
C ALA A 48 4.34 12.14 -3.61
N SER A 49 5.17 11.12 -3.80
CA SER A 49 5.03 10.20 -4.93
C SER A 49 3.85 9.22 -4.81
N HIS A 50 3.49 8.85 -3.58
CA HIS A 50 2.41 7.89 -3.28
C HIS A 50 1.11 8.55 -2.77
N GLY A 51 1.14 9.85 -2.47
CA GLY A 51 0.03 10.63 -1.93
C GLY A 51 -0.28 10.41 -0.45
N TYR A 52 0.69 9.95 0.35
CA TYR A 52 0.44 9.71 1.78
C TYR A 52 0.24 11.01 2.55
N THR A 53 -0.57 10.94 3.61
CA THR A 53 -0.89 12.03 4.54
C THR A 53 -0.82 11.55 5.98
N GLY A 54 -0.85 12.44 6.96
CA GLY A 54 -0.78 12.11 8.40
C GLY A 54 0.62 11.67 8.82
N ASN A 55 0.71 10.64 9.67
CA ASN A 55 1.99 10.14 10.16
C ASN A 55 2.75 9.38 9.05
N LEU A 56 3.80 10.00 8.51
CA LEU A 56 4.56 9.46 7.38
C LEU A 56 5.41 8.25 7.75
N TRP A 57 5.90 8.18 8.98
CA TRP A 57 6.65 7.01 9.46
C TRP A 57 5.77 5.77 9.47
N GLN A 58 4.56 5.88 10.04
CA GLN A 58 3.59 4.79 10.04
C GLN A 58 3.11 4.46 8.62
N ALA A 59 2.88 5.47 7.76
CA ALA A 59 2.52 5.24 6.36
C ALA A 59 3.61 4.46 5.61
N TYR A 60 4.88 4.78 5.85
CA TYR A 60 6.02 4.06 5.28
C TYR A 60 6.10 2.61 5.77
N LEU A 61 5.98 2.36 7.08
CA LEU A 61 5.97 0.99 7.61
C LEU A 61 4.82 0.16 7.03
N THR A 62 3.65 0.78 6.89
CA THR A 62 2.49 0.15 6.25
C THR A 62 2.77 -0.18 4.78
N TYR A 63 3.40 0.74 4.06
CA TYR A 63 3.83 0.52 2.67
C TYR A 63 4.77 -0.68 2.56
N LEU A 64 5.73 -0.81 3.48
CA LEU A 64 6.64 -1.96 3.51
C LEU A 64 5.86 -3.27 3.71
N ILE A 65 4.92 -3.30 4.66
CA ILE A 65 4.07 -4.48 4.91
C ILE A 65 3.25 -4.80 3.67
N ALA A 66 2.48 -3.84 3.15
CA ALA A 66 1.55 -4.05 2.04
C ALA A 66 2.24 -4.56 0.75
N ASN A 67 3.48 -4.13 0.50
CA ASN A 67 4.23 -4.49 -0.70
C ASN A 67 5.15 -5.70 -0.53
N ASN A 68 5.24 -6.31 0.66
CA ASN A 68 6.15 -7.43 0.90
C ASN A 68 5.52 -8.77 0.49
N GLU A 69 5.98 -9.32 -0.62
CA GLU A 69 5.65 -10.68 -1.07
C GLU A 69 6.56 -11.71 -0.37
N ASN A 70 6.03 -12.41 0.63
CA ASN A 70 6.74 -13.44 1.39
C ASN A 70 5.86 -14.69 1.59
N ALA A 71 6.33 -15.66 2.38
CA ALA A 71 5.60 -16.90 2.62
C ALA A 71 4.31 -16.68 3.43
N PHE A 72 4.30 -15.73 4.36
CA PHE A 72 3.13 -15.38 5.17
C PHE A 72 2.09 -14.63 4.35
N SER A 73 2.49 -13.58 3.63
CA SER A 73 1.53 -12.78 2.87
C SER A 73 0.83 -13.60 1.78
N ARG A 74 1.56 -14.43 1.04
CA ARG A 74 0.96 -15.38 0.06
C ARG A 74 0.03 -16.41 0.71
N SER A 75 0.37 -16.90 1.91
CA SER A 75 -0.54 -17.79 2.63
C SER A 75 -1.83 -17.07 3.04
N CYS A 76 -1.72 -15.82 3.49
CA CYS A 76 -2.89 -15.02 3.90
C CYS A 76 -3.83 -14.75 2.74
N GLU A 77 -3.30 -14.41 1.57
CA GLU A 77 -4.09 -14.22 0.34
C GLU A 77 -4.92 -15.46 -0.02
N MET A 78 -4.37 -16.67 0.15
CA MET A 78 -5.04 -17.90 -0.25
C MET A 78 -5.98 -18.47 0.82
N THR A 79 -5.55 -18.49 2.08
CA THR A 79 -6.20 -19.26 3.15
C THR A 79 -6.42 -18.48 4.44
N GLY A 80 -6.05 -17.19 4.48
CA GLY A 80 -6.10 -16.35 5.68
C GLY A 80 -4.95 -16.65 6.66
N MET A 81 -5.13 -16.26 7.93
CA MET A 81 -4.08 -16.31 8.95
C MET A 81 -3.52 -17.73 9.16
N PRO A 82 -2.23 -18.00 8.84
CA PRO A 82 -1.64 -19.32 8.96
C PRO A 82 -1.40 -19.70 10.44
N LYS A 83 -1.82 -20.89 10.85
CA LYS A 83 -1.67 -21.40 12.23
C LYS A 83 -0.33 -22.10 12.53
N GLY A 84 0.48 -22.38 11.50
CA GLY A 84 1.73 -23.14 11.60
C GLY A 84 2.96 -22.28 11.92
N THR A 85 4.15 -22.83 11.66
CA THR A 85 5.44 -22.14 11.87
C THR A 85 5.55 -20.82 11.11
N ILE A 86 4.93 -20.73 9.93
CA ILE A 86 4.85 -19.48 9.16
C ILE A 86 4.14 -18.39 9.97
N GLY A 87 3.02 -18.73 10.63
CA GLY A 87 2.30 -17.79 11.48
C GLY A 87 3.11 -17.33 12.69
N LYS A 88 3.89 -18.23 13.31
CA LYS A 88 4.80 -17.88 14.41
C LYS A 88 5.93 -16.95 13.96
N ALA A 89 6.53 -17.22 12.81
CA ALA A 89 7.56 -16.36 12.23
C ALA A 89 7.00 -14.99 11.82
N ALA A 90 5.76 -14.95 11.30
CA ALA A 90 5.08 -13.71 11.00
C ALA A 90 4.77 -12.91 12.26
N LEU A 91 4.26 -13.55 13.33
CA LEU A 91 3.99 -12.88 14.59
C LEU A 91 5.27 -12.27 15.19
N HIS A 92 6.40 -12.98 15.11
CA HIS A 92 7.71 -12.44 15.48
C HIS A 92 8.02 -11.14 14.73
N ASP A 93 8.01 -11.15 13.40
CA ASP A 93 8.34 -9.98 12.60
C ASP A 93 7.33 -8.84 12.80
N LEU A 94 6.04 -9.16 12.90
CA LEU A 94 4.98 -8.18 13.07
C LEU A 94 5.00 -7.55 14.48
N SER A 95 5.50 -8.26 15.51
CA SER A 95 5.80 -7.65 16.81
C SER A 95 6.88 -6.56 16.70
N ILE A 96 7.90 -6.79 15.86
CA ILE A 96 8.95 -5.78 15.59
C ILE A 96 8.34 -4.60 14.83
N PHE A 97 7.50 -4.85 13.81
CA PHE A 97 6.78 -3.79 13.11
C PHE A 97 5.87 -2.98 14.04
N ARG A 98 5.16 -3.62 14.97
CA ARG A 98 4.32 -2.93 15.95
C ARG A 98 5.13 -2.05 16.88
N GLN A 99 6.29 -2.52 17.35
CA GLN A 99 7.23 -1.70 18.13
C GLN A 99 7.72 -0.49 17.32
N MET A 100 8.08 -0.70 16.05
CA MET A 100 8.47 0.38 15.15
C MET A 100 7.33 1.39 14.93
N PHE A 101 6.09 0.91 14.79
CA PHE A 101 4.88 1.73 14.64
C PHE A 101 4.61 2.64 15.85
N GLY A 102 4.86 2.12 17.05
CA GLY A 102 4.70 2.84 18.31
C GLY A 102 5.87 3.78 18.64
N THR A 103 6.90 3.88 17.78
CA THR A 103 8.04 4.77 18.01
C THR A 103 7.60 6.22 17.84
N ASP A 104 7.75 7.03 18.89
CA ASP A 104 7.56 8.46 18.82
C ASP A 104 8.73 9.11 18.08
N ILE A 105 8.50 9.53 16.84
CA ILE A 105 9.53 10.14 15.99
C ILE A 105 10.09 11.45 16.56
N ARG A 106 9.46 12.05 17.57
CA ARG A 106 10.04 13.19 18.32
C ARG A 106 11.24 12.78 19.19
N GLU A 107 11.44 11.49 19.45
CA GLU A 107 12.71 10.98 19.99
C GLU A 107 13.86 11.21 18.99
N PHE A 108 13.60 11.17 17.68
CA PHE A 108 14.63 11.38 16.67
C PHE A 108 15.12 12.83 16.67
N ASP A 109 14.22 13.79 16.85
CA ASP A 109 14.55 15.21 17.05
C ASP A 109 15.46 15.41 18.27
N ARG A 110 15.16 14.72 19.38
CA ARG A 110 15.99 14.78 20.60
C ARG A 110 17.40 14.26 20.40
N ILE A 111 17.55 13.13 19.69
CA ILE A 111 18.87 12.52 19.43
C ILE A 111 19.66 13.33 18.40
N SER A 112 18.98 13.86 17.39
CA SER A 112 19.60 14.61 16.29
C SER A 112 19.81 16.10 16.58
N GLY A 113 19.19 16.64 17.64
CA GLY A 113 19.17 18.08 17.91
C GLY A 113 18.46 18.87 16.81
N THR A 114 17.37 18.32 16.25
CA THR A 114 16.56 18.94 15.19
C THR A 114 15.10 19.14 15.63
N ASP A 115 14.28 19.74 14.76
CA ASP A 115 12.85 19.96 14.95
C ASP A 115 12.12 19.59 13.64
N LEU A 116 12.41 18.39 13.13
CA LEU A 116 11.90 17.91 11.83
C LEU A 116 10.75 16.92 12.00
N ALA A 117 10.59 16.27 13.16
CA ALA A 117 9.55 15.27 13.36
C ALA A 117 8.13 15.86 13.22
N ALA A 118 7.95 17.14 13.53
CA ALA A 118 6.69 17.85 13.34
C ALA A 118 6.20 17.84 11.88
N LEU A 119 7.13 17.89 10.92
CA LEU A 119 6.80 17.81 9.48
C LEU A 119 6.29 16.43 9.05
N LEU A 120 6.60 15.41 9.84
CA LEU A 120 6.31 14.01 9.52
C LEU A 120 5.09 13.46 10.28
N THR A 121 4.65 14.11 11.35
CA THR A 121 3.59 13.57 12.23
C THR A 121 2.18 13.86 11.71
N ASP A 122 1.96 15.06 11.15
CA ASP A 122 0.68 15.50 10.57
C ASP A 122 0.89 16.07 9.17
N TYR A 123 1.47 15.26 8.29
CA TYR A 123 1.80 15.69 6.93
C TYR A 123 0.53 15.86 6.09
N THR A 124 0.38 17.04 5.47
CA THR A 124 -0.67 17.32 4.49
C THR A 124 -0.08 17.36 3.08
N GLY A 125 -0.65 16.56 2.17
CA GLY A 125 -0.26 16.54 0.75
C GLY A 125 -1.39 16.99 -0.18
N GLU A 126 -1.06 17.35 -1.42
CA GLU A 126 -2.06 17.67 -2.45
C GLU A 126 -2.69 16.37 -3.03
N HIS A 127 -4.01 16.24 -2.89
CA HIS A 127 -4.72 14.96 -3.02
C HIS A 127 -4.89 14.38 -4.45
N ASP A 128 -4.62 15.16 -5.50
CA ASP A 128 -5.16 14.88 -6.84
C ASP A 128 -4.16 14.31 -7.86
N ARG A 129 -2.86 14.24 -7.57
CA ARG A 129 -1.85 13.78 -8.55
C ARG A 129 -0.82 12.82 -7.96
N THR A 130 -1.28 11.65 -7.54
CA THR A 130 -0.38 10.56 -7.15
C THR A 130 0.27 9.93 -8.39
N ARG A 131 1.61 9.83 -8.41
CA ARG A 131 2.35 9.28 -9.55
C ARG A 131 2.39 7.76 -9.55
N ILE A 132 2.50 7.15 -8.37
CA ILE A 132 2.79 5.72 -8.22
C ILE A 132 1.52 4.91 -7.87
N PHE A 133 0.67 5.41 -6.98
CA PHE A 133 -0.57 4.72 -6.61
C PHE A 133 -1.79 5.46 -7.11
N ASN A 134 -2.82 4.73 -7.52
CA ASN A 134 -4.13 5.36 -7.70
C ASN A 134 -4.75 5.63 -6.32
N LYS A 135 -5.78 6.48 -6.29
CA LYS A 135 -6.51 6.86 -5.07
C LYS A 135 -6.92 5.65 -4.22
N ARG A 136 -7.46 4.60 -4.83
CA ARG A 136 -7.91 3.39 -4.11
C ARG A 136 -6.76 2.69 -3.39
N ILE A 137 -5.62 2.48 -4.05
CA ILE A 137 -4.46 1.80 -3.44
C ILE A 137 -3.92 2.64 -2.28
N ARG A 138 -3.74 3.94 -2.50
CA ARG A 138 -3.34 4.88 -1.46
C ARG A 138 -4.28 4.80 -0.26
N ASP A 139 -5.59 4.93 -0.50
CA ASP A 139 -6.60 4.94 0.56
C ASP A 139 -6.65 3.59 1.30
N SER A 140 -6.41 2.45 0.62
CA SER A 140 -6.29 1.14 1.28
C SER A 140 -5.06 1.02 2.18
N ILE A 141 -3.92 1.59 1.79
CA ILE A 141 -2.70 1.60 2.62
C ILE A 141 -2.87 2.55 3.81
N LEU A 142 -3.47 3.73 3.61
CA LEU A 142 -3.76 4.66 4.71
C LEU A 142 -4.80 4.10 5.67
N GLY A 143 -5.82 3.40 5.17
CA GLY A 143 -6.78 2.67 5.99
C GLY A 143 -6.12 1.58 6.83
N LEU A 144 -5.26 0.76 6.23
CA LEU A 144 -4.48 -0.24 6.98
C LEU A 144 -3.61 0.43 8.05
N ARG A 145 -2.94 1.54 7.73
CA ARG A 145 -2.12 2.28 8.71
C ARG A 145 -2.95 2.64 9.94
N ASP A 146 -4.14 3.19 9.75
CA ASP A 146 -5.02 3.62 10.84
C ASP A 146 -5.49 2.44 11.69
N GLU A 147 -5.81 1.31 11.05
CA GLU A 147 -6.14 0.08 11.76
C GLU A 147 -4.94 -0.44 12.57
N LEU A 148 -3.74 -0.44 12.00
CA LEU A 148 -2.51 -0.89 12.66
C LEU A 148 -2.11 0.01 13.84
N ALA A 149 -2.28 1.33 13.69
CA ALA A 149 -2.02 2.30 14.76
C ALA A 149 -2.96 2.08 15.97
N GLY A 150 -4.17 1.59 15.73
CA GLY A 150 -5.14 1.23 16.78
C GLY A 150 -4.97 -0.15 17.39
N ALA A 151 -4.01 -0.98 16.94
CA ALA A 151 -3.87 -2.36 17.40
C ALA A 151 -3.29 -2.46 18.82
N LEU A 152 -4.00 -3.14 19.72
CA LEU A 152 -3.68 -3.23 21.14
C LEU A 152 -2.71 -4.38 21.47
N SER A 153 -2.57 -5.37 20.58
CA SER A 153 -1.64 -6.49 20.75
C SER A 153 -0.93 -6.87 19.44
N ASP A 154 0.10 -7.69 19.55
CA ASP A 154 0.85 -8.20 18.39
C ASP A 154 -0.03 -9.13 17.54
N GLU A 155 -0.93 -9.88 18.19
CA GLU A 155 -1.93 -10.73 17.52
C GLU A 155 -2.95 -9.90 16.74
N GLU A 156 -3.50 -8.84 17.33
CA GLU A 156 -4.45 -7.96 16.64
C GLU A 156 -3.79 -7.26 15.44
N PHE A 157 -2.55 -6.82 15.60
CA PHE A 157 -1.75 -6.25 14.52
C PHE A 157 -1.57 -7.27 13.39
N ALA A 158 -1.23 -8.51 13.73
CA ALA A 158 -1.05 -9.58 12.75
C ALA A 158 -2.36 -9.98 12.04
N GLU A 159 -3.48 -9.99 12.75
CA GLU A 159 -4.81 -10.25 12.18
C GLU A 159 -5.22 -9.19 11.17
N LYS A 160 -4.98 -7.90 11.47
CA LYS A 160 -5.23 -6.77 10.55
C LYS A 160 -4.39 -6.87 9.28
N VAL A 161 -3.09 -7.18 9.42
CA VAL A 161 -2.22 -7.43 8.27
C VAL A 161 -2.68 -8.63 7.43
N ALA A 162 -3.05 -9.74 8.08
CA ALA A 162 -3.54 -10.94 7.38
C ALA A 162 -4.85 -10.66 6.63
N SER A 163 -5.77 -9.90 7.24
CA SER A 163 -7.04 -9.49 6.62
C SER A 163 -6.80 -8.62 5.40
N PHE A 164 -5.85 -7.68 5.48
CA PHE A 164 -5.46 -6.85 4.34
C PHE A 164 -5.00 -7.70 3.15
N TYR A 165 -4.09 -8.66 3.36
CA TYR A 165 -3.63 -9.54 2.27
C TYR A 165 -4.75 -10.43 1.72
N ALA A 166 -5.67 -10.92 2.57
CA ALA A 166 -6.82 -11.71 2.13
C ALA A 166 -7.79 -10.89 1.25
N HIS A 167 -7.93 -9.59 1.52
CA HIS A 167 -8.88 -8.72 0.81
C HIS A 167 -8.28 -8.08 -0.45
N PHE A 168 -7.03 -7.63 -0.37
CA PHE A 168 -6.37 -6.86 -1.43
C PHE A 168 -5.32 -7.66 -2.21
N GLY A 169 -5.02 -8.89 -1.80
CA GLY A 169 -3.90 -9.65 -2.35
C GLY A 169 -2.55 -9.09 -1.92
N VAL A 170 -1.47 -9.58 -2.54
CA VAL A 170 -0.10 -9.21 -2.16
C VAL A 170 0.65 -8.59 -3.33
N GLY A 171 1.49 -7.61 -3.01
CA GLY A 171 2.47 -7.06 -3.92
C GLY A 171 1.85 -6.34 -5.11
N LYS A 172 2.62 -6.21 -6.20
CA LYS A 172 2.18 -5.35 -7.32
C LYS A 172 0.94 -5.88 -8.02
N PHE A 173 0.71 -7.18 -8.01
CA PHE A 173 -0.43 -7.82 -8.67
C PHE A 173 -1.72 -7.77 -7.85
N GLY A 174 -1.63 -7.86 -6.51
CA GLY A 174 -2.79 -7.66 -5.65
C GLY A 174 -3.24 -6.19 -5.62
N LEU A 175 -2.27 -5.27 -5.52
CA LEU A 175 -2.59 -3.86 -5.33
C LEU A 175 -3.08 -3.17 -6.62
N HIS A 176 -2.57 -3.54 -7.81
CA HIS A 176 -2.92 -2.86 -9.06
C HIS A 176 -3.92 -3.64 -9.92
N LYS A 177 -4.88 -2.90 -10.51
CA LYS A 177 -5.95 -3.49 -11.35
C LYS A 177 -5.55 -3.76 -12.79
N ALA A 178 -4.64 -2.96 -13.34
CA ALA A 178 -4.26 -3.04 -14.73
C ALA A 178 -2.76 -2.84 -14.88
N PHE A 179 -2.22 -3.49 -15.91
CA PHE A 179 -0.80 -3.50 -16.21
C PHE A 179 -0.60 -3.29 -17.70
N ARG A 180 0.55 -2.71 -18.04
CA ARG A 180 1.06 -2.68 -19.41
C ARG A 180 2.34 -3.50 -19.50
N VAL A 181 2.61 -3.98 -20.70
CA VAL A 181 3.84 -4.69 -21.03
C VAL A 181 4.80 -3.68 -21.65
N GLU A 182 5.95 -3.47 -21.01
CA GLU A 182 7.05 -2.64 -21.52
C GLU A 182 8.20 -3.54 -21.97
N HIS A 183 8.88 -3.10 -23.03
CA HIS A 183 10.10 -3.74 -23.54
C HIS A 183 11.25 -2.79 -23.25
N GLY A 184 12.13 -3.17 -22.32
CA GLY A 184 13.31 -2.39 -21.98
C GLY A 184 14.59 -3.23 -22.10
N ASP A 185 15.73 -2.63 -21.76
CA ASP A 185 17.04 -3.28 -21.84
C ASP A 185 17.15 -4.52 -20.94
N ALA A 186 16.35 -4.57 -19.87
CA ALA A 186 16.21 -5.71 -18.97
C ALA A 186 15.16 -6.75 -19.43
N GLY A 187 14.71 -6.67 -20.68
CA GLY A 187 13.69 -7.54 -21.27
C GLY A 187 12.26 -7.05 -21.06
N VAL A 188 11.32 -7.98 -21.12
CA VAL A 188 9.88 -7.72 -21.00
C VAL A 188 9.49 -7.52 -19.54
N GLN A 189 8.85 -6.40 -19.22
CA GLN A 189 8.41 -6.06 -17.86
C GLN A 189 6.92 -5.76 -17.81
N ILE A 190 6.25 -6.30 -16.80
CA ILE A 190 4.85 -5.98 -16.49
C ILE A 190 4.83 -4.85 -15.46
N VAL A 191 4.36 -3.69 -15.90
CA VAL A 191 4.37 -2.43 -15.13
C VAL A 191 2.94 -2.00 -14.82
N PRO A 192 2.62 -1.63 -13.56
CA PRO A 192 1.28 -1.20 -13.21
C PRO A 192 0.87 0.10 -13.90
N ILE A 193 -0.41 0.19 -14.24
CA ILE A 193 -1.02 1.45 -14.70
C ILE A 193 -1.48 2.20 -13.45
N THR A 194 -0.77 3.29 -13.14
CA THR A 194 -0.93 4.02 -11.88
C THR A 194 -2.09 5.01 -11.89
N ASN A 195 -2.53 5.43 -13.07
CA ASN A 195 -3.62 6.40 -13.24
C ASN A 195 -4.77 5.77 -14.03
N ILE A 196 -5.70 5.15 -13.31
CA ILE A 196 -6.97 4.66 -13.86
C ILE A 196 -8.06 5.52 -13.23
N LEU A 197 -8.75 6.32 -14.04
CA LEU A 197 -9.96 7.00 -13.60
C LEU A 197 -10.96 5.93 -13.17
N HIS A 198 -11.34 5.96 -11.91
CA HIS A 198 -12.40 5.12 -11.39
C HIS A 198 -13.73 5.71 -11.89
N VAL A 199 -14.30 5.10 -12.93
CA VAL A 199 -15.62 5.47 -13.47
C VAL A 199 -16.60 4.41 -13.00
N TYR A 200 -17.63 4.82 -12.27
CA TYR A 200 -18.77 3.97 -11.97
C TYR A 200 -19.74 3.99 -13.14
N LEU A 201 -20.50 2.91 -13.35
CA LEU A 201 -21.53 2.85 -14.39
C LEU A 201 -22.59 3.95 -14.20
N GLU A 202 -22.79 4.39 -12.96
CA GLU A 202 -23.65 5.49 -12.53
C GLU A 202 -23.09 6.87 -12.95
N ASP A 203 -21.77 7.03 -13.07
CA ASP A 203 -21.13 8.29 -13.48
C ASP A 203 -21.30 8.57 -14.98
N LEU A 204 -21.64 7.55 -15.77
CA LEU A 204 -21.95 7.71 -17.18
C LEU A 204 -23.32 8.37 -17.31
N VAL A 205 -23.47 9.39 -18.14
CA VAL A 205 -24.78 10.05 -18.31
C VAL A 205 -25.51 9.43 -19.49
N GLY A 206 -26.74 8.95 -19.27
CA GLY A 206 -27.63 8.43 -20.32
C GLY A 206 -27.50 6.94 -20.61
N TYR A 207 -28.19 6.46 -21.66
CA TYR A 207 -28.26 5.05 -22.08
C TYR A 207 -28.63 4.05 -20.97
N GLU A 208 -29.50 4.45 -20.04
CA GLU A 208 -29.92 3.66 -18.88
C GLU A 208 -30.44 2.26 -19.22
N SER A 209 -31.15 2.11 -20.35
CA SER A 209 -31.62 0.80 -20.82
C SER A 209 -30.46 -0.12 -21.23
N ALA A 210 -29.40 0.43 -21.82
CA ALA A 210 -28.21 -0.34 -22.19
C ALA A 210 -27.39 -0.72 -20.96
N LYS A 211 -27.22 0.21 -20.00
CA LYS A 211 -26.56 -0.05 -18.72
C LYS A 211 -27.27 -1.15 -17.93
N LYS A 212 -28.60 -1.06 -17.81
CA LYS A 212 -29.40 -2.07 -17.13
C LYS A 212 -29.22 -3.45 -17.76
N ARG A 213 -29.23 -3.54 -19.09
CA ARG A 213 -28.98 -4.82 -19.80
C ARG A 213 -27.58 -5.39 -19.53
N LEU A 214 -26.56 -4.54 -19.43
CA LEU A 214 -25.20 -4.94 -19.06
C LEU A 214 -25.14 -5.48 -17.62
N VAL A 215 -25.77 -4.79 -16.68
CA VAL A 215 -25.86 -5.20 -15.27
C VAL A 215 -26.60 -6.53 -15.16
N ASP A 216 -27.82 -6.62 -15.69
CA ASP A 216 -28.65 -7.84 -15.65
C ASP A 216 -27.91 -9.06 -16.25
N ASN A 217 -27.17 -8.86 -17.35
CA ASN A 217 -26.39 -9.92 -18.00
C ASN A 217 -25.17 -10.35 -17.17
N THR A 218 -24.50 -9.41 -16.50
CA THR A 218 -23.35 -9.68 -15.62
C THR A 218 -23.79 -10.39 -14.34
N GLU A 219 -24.90 -9.96 -13.74
CA GLU A 219 -25.50 -10.63 -12.59
C GLU A 219 -25.94 -12.06 -12.95
N ALA A 220 -26.50 -12.26 -14.15
CA ALA A 220 -26.81 -13.59 -14.65
C ALA A 220 -25.55 -14.48 -14.77
N PHE A 221 -24.45 -13.95 -15.30
CA PHE A 221 -23.17 -14.66 -15.37
C PHE A 221 -22.64 -15.05 -13.99
N LEU A 222 -22.61 -14.11 -13.04
CA LEU A 222 -22.16 -14.37 -11.66
C LEU A 222 -23.05 -15.41 -10.95
N ALA A 223 -24.34 -15.45 -11.27
CA ALA A 223 -25.29 -16.43 -10.75
C ALA A 223 -25.29 -17.78 -11.50
N GLY A 224 -24.41 -17.99 -12.48
CA GLY A 224 -24.35 -19.20 -13.31
C GLY A 224 -25.57 -19.41 -14.22
N ARG A 225 -26.33 -18.34 -14.50
CA ARG A 225 -27.49 -18.34 -15.39
C ARG A 225 -27.06 -18.04 -16.83
N PRO A 226 -27.92 -18.32 -17.83
CA PRO A 226 -27.63 -17.96 -19.22
C PRO A 226 -27.32 -16.46 -19.36
N CYS A 227 -26.17 -16.16 -19.96
CA CYS A 227 -25.69 -14.81 -20.24
C CYS A 227 -25.10 -14.75 -21.65
N ASN A 228 -24.93 -13.54 -22.18
CA ASN A 228 -24.41 -13.29 -23.52
C ASN A 228 -23.03 -12.61 -23.47
N ASN A 229 -22.21 -12.84 -24.49
CA ASN A 229 -21.07 -11.98 -24.78
C ASN A 229 -21.59 -10.62 -25.28
N CYS A 230 -21.13 -9.52 -24.70
CA CYS A 230 -21.59 -8.17 -25.04
C CYS A 230 -20.65 -7.50 -26.07
N LEU A 231 -21.21 -6.96 -27.14
CA LEU A 231 -20.53 -6.05 -28.07
C LEU A 231 -21.11 -4.64 -27.91
N LEU A 232 -20.29 -3.69 -27.47
CA LEU A 232 -20.66 -2.28 -27.33
C LEU A 232 -20.22 -1.51 -28.59
N PHE A 233 -21.17 -0.90 -29.30
CA PHE A 233 -20.91 -0.13 -30.52
C PHE A 233 -21.59 1.25 -30.47
N GLY A 234 -21.09 2.19 -31.27
CA GLY A 234 -21.53 3.60 -31.30
C GLY A 234 -20.35 4.57 -31.45
N ASP A 235 -20.65 5.86 -31.64
CA ASP A 235 -19.65 6.90 -31.95
C ASP A 235 -18.53 7.03 -30.91
N ALA A 236 -17.34 7.46 -31.32
CA ALA A 236 -16.23 7.67 -30.39
C ALA A 236 -16.63 8.67 -29.27
N GLY A 237 -16.22 8.39 -28.02
CA GLY A 237 -16.53 9.26 -26.87
C GLY A 237 -17.90 9.03 -26.19
N THR A 238 -18.74 8.09 -26.66
CA THR A 238 -20.06 7.81 -26.05
C THR A 238 -20.03 6.95 -24.78
N GLY A 239 -18.88 6.81 -24.12
CA GLY A 239 -18.78 6.06 -22.85
C GLY A 239 -18.75 4.53 -22.98
N LYS A 240 -18.62 3.97 -24.20
CA LYS A 240 -18.54 2.50 -24.42
C LYS A 240 -17.40 1.84 -23.64
N SER A 241 -16.18 2.37 -23.76
CA SER A 241 -15.01 1.85 -23.04
C SER A 241 -15.08 2.12 -21.54
N SER A 242 -15.84 3.14 -21.13
CA SER A 242 -16.06 3.47 -19.73
C SER A 242 -17.16 2.64 -19.07
N SER A 243 -17.93 1.88 -19.87
CA SER A 243 -18.99 0.97 -19.40
C SER A 243 -18.48 -0.46 -19.13
N ILE A 244 -17.20 -0.74 -19.43
CA ILE A 244 -16.48 -1.99 -19.20
C ILE A 244 -15.54 -1.81 -18.01
#